data_AF-A0A1L4FT15-F1
#
_entry.id   AF-A0A1L4FT15-F1
#
_cell.length_a   1.000
_cell.length_b   1.000
_cell.length_c   1.000
_cell.angle_alpha   90.00
_cell.angle_beta   90.00
_cell.angle_gamma   90.00
#
_symmetry.space_group_name_H-M   'P 1'
#
loop_
_entity.id
_entity.type
_entity.pdbx_description
1 polymer ?
#
loop_
_entity_poly.entity_id
_entity_poly.type
_entity_poly.pdbx_seq_one_letter_code
_entity_poly.pdbx_strand_id
1 'polypeptide(L)'
;MKKLFITLSLLSTSILVPSATGCYNQSQTKPDKPVEPEKPSEPKDEIKLPYVNDPISKEKLQVNSTSLNLTWKQNADSLYYSFFNDIVESAQNDIPSVFINRNAAQVFISGLISIISQLELSKNLDYKYNDNLYLVDASVWNYAKRLQKNNRFDFNTLLTQYGDIVKENKEVDIDKGRILILEDTKYISDQENPYNVFPRSLNELLLYLKPYLDAGVQLFDFFIPDISFIGMRDELRNWIIKHANKITILSDGNAQPYKFIRDNYISWSKNQKTHYTREELLKYWNEFKTSEGLDLKINYHFFYGLDDKIKIYNLNKNYIIEMNDKFDENNMSWAKLNINAYPLNPKTIYEYLGLPDSIINDTYLKVNNLYERSFLDFIIEGSQNYDSNKKNLIFMGSSLFRKTEEGQWRFETQKYALDEIHEFFAKIQELYPKSEYNYFFKLHPVYNLEDSKTYLNYLLGENANDAILLNSGIAWENMLLVDYENIKNNKSILFDEQGNSKTQLYGIQGTTTVLLSTMTFLRESFNWDNDKVKWFVDIQNFPLSNTFNIVKRDIHYKDPDKAFEANKQEMRNVYYYFTYSKDFPTSKEWIDMREFLKRTK
;
A
#
# COMPACT_ATOMS: atom_id res chain seq x y z
N MET A 1 54.79 40.43 29.40
CA MET A 1 54.68 41.84 28.96
C MET A 1 53.93 41.89 27.63
N LYS A 2 53.42 43.05 27.19
CA LYS A 2 52.56 43.20 25.98
C LYS A 2 53.35 43.13 24.65
N LYS A 3 52.56 43.00 23.56
CA LYS A 3 52.81 43.27 22.12
C LYS A 3 53.30 42.06 21.29
N LEU A 4 52.67 41.64 20.18
CA LEU A 4 51.86 42.28 19.09
C LEU A 4 52.69 42.96 17.99
N PHE A 5 52.75 42.33 16.81
CA PHE A 5 52.64 42.86 15.42
C PHE A 5 52.49 41.60 14.52
N ILE A 6 51.49 41.33 13.67
CA ILE A 6 50.65 42.06 12.68
C ILE A 6 51.07 41.73 11.23
N THR A 7 50.18 40.98 10.55
CA THR A 7 49.87 40.86 9.10
C THR A 7 50.98 40.71 8.03
N LEU A 8 50.80 39.70 7.16
CA LEU A 8 50.23 39.96 5.82
C LEU A 8 49.43 38.74 5.30
N SER A 9 48.59 38.96 4.28
CA SER A 9 47.52 38.06 3.81
C SER A 9 47.62 37.77 2.31
N LEU A 10 47.01 36.64 1.85
CA LEU A 10 45.89 36.60 0.87
C LEU A 10 45.66 35.18 0.30
N LEU A 11 44.38 34.73 0.34
CA LEU A 11 43.59 33.92 -0.62
C LEU A 11 44.28 32.72 -1.34
N SER A 12 43.67 31.53 -1.50
CA SER A 12 42.26 31.14 -1.69
C SER A 12 42.14 29.60 -1.51
N THR A 13 40.99 28.92 -1.43
CA THR A 13 39.55 29.28 -1.38
C THR A 13 38.79 28.20 -0.57
N SER A 14 37.55 28.45 -0.14
CA SER A 14 36.68 27.44 0.48
C SER A 14 35.22 27.57 0.01
N ILE A 15 34.60 26.46 -0.36
CA ILE A 15 33.17 26.40 -0.70
C ILE A 15 32.41 25.92 0.55
N LEU A 16 31.49 26.76 1.03
CA LEU A 16 30.53 26.46 2.09
C LEU A 16 29.13 26.49 1.47
N VAL A 17 28.33 25.47 1.76
CA VAL A 17 26.91 25.42 1.40
C VAL A 17 26.08 25.84 2.62
N PRO A 18 25.26 26.91 2.55
CA PRO A 18 24.29 27.22 3.57
C PRO A 18 22.87 26.79 3.17
N SER A 19 22.16 26.22 4.13
CA SER A 19 20.71 26.05 4.16
C SER A 19 19.95 27.37 4.07
N ALA A 20 18.76 27.37 3.46
CA ALA A 20 17.81 28.48 3.59
C ALA A 20 16.35 28.00 3.67
N THR A 21 15.81 28.01 4.89
CA THR A 21 14.37 28.18 5.16
C THR A 21 13.91 29.56 4.66
N GLY A 22 12.73 29.67 4.06
CA GLY A 22 12.17 30.94 3.59
C GLY A 22 10.72 31.16 4.03
N CYS A 23 10.53 31.83 5.17
CA CYS A 23 9.24 32.43 5.52
C CYS A 23 9.14 33.86 4.93
N TYR A 24 7.89 34.28 4.70
CA TYR A 24 7.43 35.66 4.48
C TYR A 24 8.41 36.79 4.87
N ASN A 25 8.61 37.73 3.94
CA ASN A 25 8.47 39.13 4.32
C ASN A 25 8.03 40.04 3.17
N GLN A 26 7.32 41.11 3.52
CA GLN A 26 6.81 42.12 2.59
C GLN A 26 7.92 43.10 2.21
N SER A 27 7.93 43.59 0.97
CA SER A 27 8.60 44.85 0.62
C SER A 27 7.67 45.74 -0.20
N GLN A 28 7.32 46.89 0.37
CA GLN A 28 6.52 47.91 -0.31
C GLN A 28 7.35 48.59 -1.41
N THR A 29 6.79 48.72 -2.60
CA THR A 29 7.18 49.72 -3.60
C THR A 29 5.97 50.60 -3.92
N LYS A 30 6.19 51.91 -4.05
CA LYS A 30 5.13 52.88 -4.35
C LYS A 30 4.77 52.86 -5.85
N PRO A 31 3.54 53.30 -6.21
CA PRO A 31 2.97 53.01 -7.52
C PRO A 31 3.41 53.99 -8.61
N ASP A 32 3.66 53.46 -9.80
CA ASP A 32 3.63 54.24 -11.03
C ASP A 32 2.18 54.53 -11.47
N LYS A 33 2.03 55.56 -12.31
CA LYS A 33 0.74 56.13 -12.71
C LYS A 33 -0.13 55.16 -13.52
N PRO A 34 -1.47 55.27 -13.45
CA PRO A 34 -2.36 54.43 -14.25
C PRO A 34 -2.25 54.79 -15.73
N VAL A 35 -2.05 53.77 -16.56
CA VAL A 35 -2.27 53.82 -18.02
C VAL A 35 -3.75 53.50 -18.27
N GLU A 36 -4.41 54.27 -19.13
CA GLU A 36 -5.80 53.98 -19.52
C GLU A 36 -5.90 52.61 -20.23
N PRO A 37 -6.90 51.77 -19.88
CA PRO A 37 -7.14 50.54 -20.62
C PRO A 37 -7.75 50.86 -21.99
N GLU A 38 -7.11 50.39 -23.05
CA GLU A 38 -7.71 50.38 -24.38
C GLU A 38 -9.02 49.57 -24.37
N LYS A 39 -10.02 50.03 -25.12
CA LYS A 39 -11.30 49.33 -25.25
C LYS A 39 -11.08 47.96 -25.91
N PRO A 40 -11.75 46.89 -25.46
CA PRO A 40 -11.79 45.64 -26.21
C PRO A 40 -12.43 45.89 -27.57
N SER A 41 -11.77 45.44 -28.64
CA SER A 41 -12.38 45.33 -29.96
C SER A 41 -13.44 44.21 -29.96
N GLU A 42 -14.55 44.45 -30.66
CA GLU A 42 -15.61 43.45 -30.85
C GLU A 42 -15.04 42.22 -31.61
N PRO A 43 -15.32 40.98 -31.16
CA PRO A 43 -15.09 39.81 -31.99
C PRO A 43 -16.12 39.81 -33.12
N LYS A 44 -15.65 40.00 -34.35
CA LYS A 44 -16.41 39.63 -35.54
C LYS A 44 -16.10 38.19 -35.94
N ASP A 45 -17.10 37.57 -36.56
CA ASP A 45 -17.14 36.25 -37.18
C ASP A 45 -17.54 35.07 -36.27
N GLU A 46 -18.86 34.79 -36.29
CA GLU A 46 -19.46 33.55 -35.79
C GLU A 46 -18.98 32.35 -36.63
N ILE A 47 -18.12 31.49 -36.07
CA ILE A 47 -17.94 30.13 -36.61
C ILE A 47 -19.09 29.26 -36.09
N LYS A 48 -20.14 29.10 -36.92
CA LYS A 48 -21.26 28.20 -36.63
C LYS A 48 -20.81 26.74 -36.77
N LEU A 49 -20.48 26.11 -35.65
CA LEU A 49 -20.39 24.66 -35.56
C LEU A 49 -21.80 24.05 -35.73
N PRO A 50 -21.98 23.00 -36.55
CA PRO A 50 -23.29 22.42 -36.78
C PRO A 50 -23.80 21.69 -35.54
N TYR A 51 -24.95 22.15 -35.03
CA TYR A 51 -25.72 21.48 -33.99
C TYR A 51 -26.20 20.12 -34.52
N VAL A 52 -25.62 19.02 -34.04
CA VAL A 52 -26.18 17.67 -34.22
C VAL A 52 -26.93 17.29 -32.94
N ASN A 53 -28.20 17.68 -32.88
CA ASN A 53 -29.14 17.11 -31.92
C ASN A 53 -29.57 15.73 -32.41
N ASP A 54 -28.83 14.70 -32.04
CA ASP A 54 -29.35 13.33 -32.00
C ASP A 54 -29.32 12.84 -30.54
N PRO A 55 -30.48 12.58 -29.90
CA PRO A 55 -30.48 11.97 -28.58
C PRO A 55 -29.97 10.54 -28.73
N ILE A 56 -28.82 10.23 -28.11
CA ILE A 56 -28.21 8.90 -28.14
C ILE A 56 -29.26 7.89 -27.64
N SER A 57 -29.79 7.11 -28.58
CA SER A 57 -30.82 6.11 -28.31
C SER A 57 -30.26 5.02 -27.41
N LYS A 58 -31.03 4.64 -26.39
CA LYS A 58 -30.66 3.61 -25.38
C LYS A 58 -30.53 2.18 -25.96
N GLU A 59 -30.50 2.02 -27.28
CA GLU A 59 -30.51 0.73 -27.98
C GLU A 59 -29.13 0.32 -28.56
N LYS A 60 -28.06 1.08 -28.29
CA LYS A 60 -26.67 0.69 -28.65
C LYS A 60 -25.76 0.34 -27.46
N LEU A 61 -26.33 0.07 -26.28
CA LEU A 61 -25.67 -0.61 -25.16
C LEU A 61 -26.14 -2.07 -25.03
N GLN A 62 -26.32 -2.77 -26.17
CA GLN A 62 -26.17 -4.21 -26.18
C GLN A 62 -24.70 -4.52 -26.43
N VAL A 63 -23.99 -4.80 -25.32
CA VAL A 63 -22.66 -5.39 -25.35
C VAL A 63 -22.77 -6.72 -26.09
N ASN A 64 -22.24 -6.78 -27.32
CA ASN A 64 -21.99 -8.05 -27.99
C ASN A 64 -20.83 -8.72 -27.24
N SER A 65 -21.15 -9.39 -26.14
CA SER A 65 -20.23 -10.27 -25.44
C SER A 65 -19.97 -11.48 -26.31
N THR A 66 -18.96 -11.38 -27.18
CA THR A 66 -18.25 -12.56 -27.68
C THR A 66 -17.73 -13.29 -26.44
N SER A 67 -18.46 -14.31 -26.02
CA SER A 67 -18.29 -14.91 -24.70
C SER A 67 -16.94 -15.62 -24.62
N LEU A 68 -15.97 -14.95 -24.01
CA LEU A 68 -15.20 -15.61 -22.98
C LEU A 68 -16.22 -16.31 -22.07
N ASN A 69 -16.31 -17.64 -22.17
CA ASN A 69 -16.98 -18.48 -21.19
C ASN A 69 -16.14 -18.47 -19.92
N LEU A 70 -16.04 -17.30 -19.29
CA LEU A 70 -15.68 -17.12 -17.90
C LEU A 70 -16.82 -17.73 -17.12
N THR A 71 -16.71 -19.03 -16.89
CA THR A 71 -17.57 -19.75 -15.96
C THR A 71 -17.27 -19.17 -14.59
N TRP A 72 -18.05 -18.16 -14.20
CA TRP A 72 -18.08 -17.61 -12.85
C TRP A 72 -18.36 -18.78 -11.90
N LYS A 73 -17.29 -19.28 -11.27
CA LYS A 73 -17.34 -20.50 -10.46
C LYS A 73 -18.05 -20.29 -9.12
N GLN A 74 -18.19 -19.03 -8.70
CA GLN A 74 -18.65 -18.63 -7.38
C GLN A 74 -19.81 -17.63 -7.49
N ASN A 75 -20.70 -17.67 -6.50
CA ASN A 75 -21.89 -16.82 -6.44
C ASN A 75 -21.59 -15.41 -5.89
N ALA A 76 -22.57 -14.50 -6.01
CA ALA A 76 -22.45 -13.11 -5.55
C ALA A 76 -22.16 -12.97 -4.04
N ASP A 77 -22.54 -13.96 -3.22
CA ASP A 77 -22.34 -13.98 -1.77
C ASP A 77 -20.92 -14.40 -1.36
N SER A 78 -20.12 -14.92 -2.30
CA SER A 78 -18.77 -15.42 -2.03
C SER A 78 -17.81 -14.29 -1.68
N LEU A 79 -16.91 -14.54 -0.70
CA LEU A 79 -16.15 -13.51 0.04
C LEU A 79 -15.51 -12.40 -0.84
N TYR A 80 -14.88 -12.80 -1.95
CA TYR A 80 -14.15 -11.89 -2.85
C TYR A 80 -14.88 -11.62 -4.18
N TYR A 81 -16.14 -12.03 -4.32
CA TYR A 81 -16.88 -11.87 -5.59
C TYR A 81 -16.85 -10.43 -6.10
N SER A 82 -17.13 -9.47 -5.21
CA SER A 82 -17.11 -8.03 -5.52
C SER A 82 -15.76 -7.54 -6.05
N PHE A 83 -14.64 -8.11 -5.57
CA PHE A 83 -13.29 -7.73 -6.01
C PHE A 83 -12.98 -8.30 -7.40
N PHE A 84 -13.29 -9.58 -7.63
CA PHE A 84 -13.13 -10.18 -8.95
C PHE A 84 -14.09 -9.62 -10.00
N ASN A 85 -15.29 -9.19 -9.60
CA ASN A 85 -16.24 -8.55 -10.50
C ASN A 85 -15.74 -7.17 -10.94
N ASP A 86 -15.09 -6.43 -10.04
CA ASP A 86 -14.45 -5.18 -10.39
C ASP A 86 -13.29 -5.35 -11.38
N ILE A 87 -12.49 -6.39 -11.20
CA ILE A 87 -11.42 -6.80 -12.15
C ILE A 87 -12.01 -7.14 -13.52
N VAL A 88 -13.08 -7.94 -13.58
CA VAL A 88 -13.72 -8.34 -14.85
C VAL A 88 -14.35 -7.15 -15.56
N GLU A 89 -15.03 -6.25 -14.83
CA GLU A 89 -15.56 -5.01 -15.40
C GLU A 89 -14.47 -4.11 -16.01
N SER A 90 -13.27 -4.07 -15.40
CA SER A 90 -12.12 -3.34 -15.96
C SER A 90 -11.49 -4.06 -17.14
N ALA A 91 -11.44 -5.39 -17.16
CA ALA A 91 -10.84 -6.17 -18.25
C ALA A 91 -11.73 -6.27 -19.51
N GLN A 92 -13.00 -5.85 -19.43
CA GLN A 92 -14.00 -6.00 -20.49
C GLN A 92 -14.52 -4.67 -21.06
N ASN A 93 -13.91 -3.55 -20.69
CA ASN A 93 -14.26 -2.22 -21.20
C ASN A 93 -13.17 -1.67 -22.15
N ASP A 94 -13.44 -0.55 -22.82
CA ASP A 94 -12.53 0.13 -23.74
C ASP A 94 -11.73 1.27 -23.07
N ILE A 95 -11.53 1.17 -21.75
CA ILE A 95 -11.00 2.24 -20.88
C ILE A 95 -9.69 1.77 -20.22
N PRO A 96 -8.65 2.63 -20.11
CA PRO A 96 -7.42 2.25 -19.42
C PRO A 96 -7.60 2.19 -17.89
N SER A 97 -6.95 1.21 -17.26
CA SER A 97 -6.87 1.09 -15.81
C SER A 97 -5.58 1.72 -15.27
N VAL A 98 -5.71 2.68 -14.36
CA VAL A 98 -4.61 3.49 -13.80
C VAL A 98 -4.38 3.15 -12.33
N PHE A 99 -3.26 2.47 -12.06
CA PHE A 99 -2.86 2.03 -10.74
C PHE A 99 -1.85 3.01 -10.12
N ILE A 100 -2.33 3.85 -9.22
CA ILE A 100 -1.53 4.80 -8.44
C ILE A 100 -0.93 4.05 -7.25
N ASN A 101 0.28 3.49 -7.34
CA ASN A 101 0.81 2.64 -6.27
C ASN A 101 1.49 3.41 -5.12
N ARG A 102 1.81 2.74 -4.01
CA ARG A 102 2.69 3.24 -2.94
C ARG A 102 3.42 2.09 -2.28
N ASN A 103 4.57 2.37 -1.64
CA ASN A 103 5.39 1.33 -1.01
C ASN A 103 4.75 0.72 0.26
N ALA A 104 3.78 -0.16 0.06
CA ALA A 104 2.99 -0.86 1.07
C ALA A 104 2.65 -2.28 0.57
N ALA A 105 2.92 -3.31 1.38
CA ALA A 105 2.75 -4.71 0.96
C ALA A 105 1.34 -5.03 0.46
N GLN A 106 0.32 -4.54 1.16
CA GLN A 106 -1.09 -4.81 0.87
C GLN A 106 -1.57 -4.14 -0.44
N VAL A 107 -1.03 -2.96 -0.76
CA VAL A 107 -1.26 -2.27 -2.04
C VAL A 107 -0.59 -3.02 -3.19
N PHE A 108 0.62 -3.55 -2.98
CA PHE A 108 1.27 -4.40 -3.98
C PHE A 108 0.51 -5.71 -4.21
N ILE A 109 0.11 -6.43 -3.16
CA ILE A 109 -0.61 -7.71 -3.30
C ILE A 109 -1.91 -7.52 -4.08
N SER A 110 -2.80 -6.62 -3.62
CA SER A 110 -4.08 -6.36 -4.27
C SER A 110 -3.93 -5.77 -5.68
N GLY A 111 -3.00 -4.82 -5.88
CA GLY A 111 -2.73 -4.24 -7.19
C GLY A 111 -2.18 -5.24 -8.22
N LEU A 112 -1.23 -6.10 -7.82
CA LEU A 112 -0.65 -7.11 -8.71
C LEU A 112 -1.66 -8.21 -9.05
N ILE A 113 -2.50 -8.64 -8.10
CA ILE A 113 -3.61 -9.55 -8.37
C ILE A 113 -4.55 -8.94 -9.42
N SER A 114 -4.92 -7.67 -9.28
CA SER A 114 -5.78 -6.97 -10.26
C SER A 114 -5.15 -6.89 -11.64
N ILE A 115 -3.90 -6.40 -11.75
CA ILE A 115 -3.22 -6.21 -13.05
C ILE A 115 -3.03 -7.53 -13.79
N ILE A 116 -2.51 -8.56 -13.10
CA ILE A 116 -2.26 -9.87 -13.72
C ILE A 116 -3.59 -10.50 -14.18
N SER A 117 -4.65 -10.36 -13.39
CA SER A 117 -5.97 -10.85 -13.76
C SER A 117 -6.56 -10.07 -14.94
N GLN A 118 -6.49 -8.74 -14.95
CA GLN A 118 -7.00 -7.92 -16.05
C GLN A 118 -6.30 -8.26 -17.38
N LEU A 119 -4.96 -8.32 -17.38
CA LEU A 119 -4.17 -8.65 -18.57
C LEU A 119 -4.46 -10.06 -19.09
N GLU A 120 -4.58 -11.07 -18.22
CA GLU A 120 -4.90 -12.44 -18.65
C GLU A 120 -6.34 -12.57 -19.19
N LEU A 121 -7.28 -11.77 -18.65
CA LEU A 121 -8.67 -11.69 -19.15
C LEU A 121 -8.77 -10.97 -20.50
N SER A 122 -8.02 -9.86 -20.70
CA SER A 122 -8.16 -9.00 -21.88
C SER A 122 -7.20 -9.32 -23.03
N LYS A 123 -6.18 -10.18 -22.84
CA LYS A 123 -5.15 -10.50 -23.87
C LYS A 123 -5.67 -10.94 -25.25
N ASN A 124 -6.88 -11.48 -25.32
CA ASN A 124 -7.53 -11.94 -26.55
C ASN A 124 -8.66 -11.01 -27.04
N LEU A 125 -8.83 -9.85 -26.38
CA LEU A 125 -9.85 -8.85 -26.70
C LEU A 125 -9.22 -7.70 -27.49
N ASP A 126 -9.93 -7.26 -28.53
CA ASP A 126 -9.49 -6.19 -29.43
C ASP A 126 -10.03 -4.83 -28.96
N TYR A 127 -9.78 -4.51 -27.69
CA TYR A 127 -10.12 -3.21 -27.11
C TYR A 127 -8.92 -2.28 -27.17
N LYS A 128 -9.09 -1.18 -27.93
CA LYS A 128 -7.99 -0.31 -28.37
C LYS A 128 -7.18 0.33 -27.24
N TYR A 129 -7.80 0.56 -26.07
CA TYR A 129 -7.16 1.23 -24.93
C TYR A 129 -7.40 0.50 -23.60
N ASN A 130 -7.66 -0.82 -23.61
CA ASN A 130 -7.84 -1.60 -22.37
C ASN A 130 -6.48 -1.97 -21.74
N ASP A 131 -5.75 -0.92 -21.36
CA ASP A 131 -4.35 -1.00 -20.96
C ASP A 131 -4.18 -0.78 -19.46
N ASN A 132 -3.12 -1.37 -18.90
CA ASN A 132 -2.78 -1.24 -17.48
C ASN A 132 -1.61 -0.26 -17.30
N LEU A 133 -1.88 0.91 -16.72
CA LEU A 133 -0.84 1.88 -16.34
C LEU A 133 -0.49 1.70 -14.86
N TYR A 134 0.76 1.35 -14.55
CA TYR A 134 1.23 1.12 -13.19
C TYR A 134 2.29 2.15 -12.79
N LEU A 135 1.93 3.04 -11.87
CA LEU A 135 2.83 4.08 -11.36
C LEU A 135 3.53 3.58 -10.10
N VAL A 136 4.87 3.54 -10.09
CA VAL A 136 5.67 2.87 -9.05
C VAL A 136 6.91 3.68 -8.68
N ASP A 137 7.27 3.70 -7.39
CA ASP A 137 8.41 4.48 -6.88
C ASP A 137 9.75 4.00 -7.48
N ALA A 138 10.61 4.93 -7.90
CA ALA A 138 11.91 4.62 -8.52
C ALA A 138 12.89 3.83 -7.62
N SER A 139 12.67 3.83 -6.30
CA SER A 139 13.40 3.00 -5.33
C SER A 139 12.90 1.56 -5.26
N VAL A 140 11.70 1.29 -5.79
CA VAL A 140 11.07 -0.04 -5.86
C VAL A 140 11.36 -0.70 -7.20
N TRP A 141 11.27 0.06 -8.30
CA TRP A 141 11.56 -0.41 -9.65
C TRP A 141 12.09 0.72 -10.54
N ASN A 142 13.01 0.39 -11.45
CA ASN A 142 13.60 1.32 -12.40
C ASN A 142 13.61 0.72 -13.82
N TYR A 143 12.92 1.38 -14.77
CA TYR A 143 12.73 0.95 -16.15
C TYR A 143 14.06 0.82 -16.90
N ALA A 144 14.96 1.78 -16.72
CA ALA A 144 16.30 1.76 -17.33
C ALA A 144 17.18 0.59 -16.81
N LYS A 145 16.84 0.00 -15.67
CA LYS A 145 17.50 -1.18 -15.09
C LYS A 145 16.62 -2.43 -15.13
N ARG A 146 15.52 -2.46 -15.91
CA ARG A 146 14.54 -3.57 -15.93
C ARG A 146 15.13 -4.97 -16.20
N LEU A 147 16.25 -5.05 -16.93
CA LEU A 147 16.97 -6.30 -17.22
C LEU A 147 18.01 -6.70 -16.14
N GLN A 148 18.17 -5.90 -15.08
CA GLN A 148 19.11 -6.15 -13.98
C GLN A 148 18.39 -6.75 -12.78
N LYS A 149 18.98 -7.76 -12.12
CA LYS A 149 18.41 -8.49 -10.97
C LYS A 149 18.28 -7.69 -9.66
N ASN A 150 18.33 -6.35 -9.73
CA ASN A 150 18.41 -5.46 -8.57
C ASN A 150 17.09 -4.73 -8.26
N ASN A 151 16.08 -4.84 -9.12
CA ASN A 151 14.75 -4.32 -8.86
C ASN A 151 14.00 -5.22 -7.85
N ARG A 152 13.06 -4.65 -7.08
CA ARG A 152 12.25 -5.44 -6.13
C ARG A 152 11.33 -6.43 -6.84
N PHE A 153 10.74 -5.98 -7.96
CA PHE A 153 9.84 -6.75 -8.80
C PHE A 153 10.46 -7.00 -10.18
N ASP A 154 10.29 -8.20 -10.73
CA ASP A 154 10.58 -8.48 -12.14
C ASP A 154 9.33 -8.20 -13.00
N PHE A 155 9.10 -6.92 -13.27
CA PHE A 155 8.05 -6.55 -14.21
C PHE A 155 8.36 -6.91 -15.67
N ASN A 156 9.60 -7.26 -16.03
CA ASN A 156 9.93 -7.64 -17.40
C ASN A 156 9.16 -8.89 -17.84
N THR A 157 8.80 -9.77 -16.90
CA THR A 157 7.84 -10.87 -17.11
C THR A 157 6.52 -10.37 -17.72
N LEU A 158 5.90 -9.30 -17.17
CA LEU A 158 4.64 -8.76 -17.71
C LEU A 158 4.83 -8.04 -19.04
N LEU A 159 5.87 -7.20 -19.13
CA LEU A 159 6.19 -6.43 -20.34
C LEU A 159 6.43 -7.35 -21.55
N THR A 160 7.08 -8.50 -21.33
CA THR A 160 7.35 -9.50 -22.38
C THR A 160 6.10 -10.32 -22.72
N GLN A 161 5.27 -10.66 -21.72
CA GLN A 161 4.10 -11.53 -21.91
C GLN A 161 2.90 -10.81 -22.55
N TYR A 162 2.71 -9.53 -22.24
CA TYR A 162 1.52 -8.76 -22.65
C TYR A 162 1.84 -7.56 -23.56
N GLY A 163 3.10 -7.16 -23.69
CA GLY A 163 3.53 -6.05 -24.54
C GLY A 163 3.69 -4.73 -23.78
N ASP A 164 4.91 -4.21 -23.79
CA ASP A 164 5.23 -2.86 -23.29
C ASP A 164 4.68 -1.79 -24.22
N ILE A 165 4.08 -0.76 -23.64
CA ILE A 165 3.58 0.44 -24.33
C ILE A 165 4.71 1.42 -24.68
N VAL A 166 5.83 1.39 -23.93
CA VAL A 166 7.03 2.18 -24.24
C VAL A 166 8.08 1.31 -24.90
N LYS A 167 8.54 1.71 -26.08
CA LYS A 167 9.65 1.05 -26.80
C LYS A 167 10.99 1.65 -26.39
N GLU A 168 12.08 0.94 -26.68
CA GLU A 168 13.44 1.34 -26.28
C GLU A 168 13.89 2.71 -26.83
N ASN A 169 13.31 3.14 -27.95
CA ASN A 169 13.49 4.45 -28.58
C ASN A 169 12.60 5.57 -27.98
N LYS A 170 11.90 5.31 -26.87
CA LYS A 170 10.82 6.14 -26.29
C LYS A 170 9.58 6.33 -27.19
N GLU A 171 9.42 5.52 -28.23
CA GLU A 171 8.19 5.52 -29.02
C GLU A 171 7.07 4.86 -28.20
N VAL A 172 5.93 5.53 -28.11
CA VAL A 172 4.77 5.05 -27.34
C VAL A 172 3.76 4.41 -28.30
N ASP A 173 3.39 3.15 -28.05
CA ASP A 173 2.50 2.34 -28.89
C ASP A 173 1.33 1.80 -28.06
N ILE A 174 0.36 2.68 -27.79
CA ILE A 174 -0.89 2.34 -27.10
C ILE A 174 -1.83 1.44 -27.93
N ASP A 175 -1.57 1.28 -29.24
CA ASP A 175 -2.39 0.40 -30.08
C ASP A 175 -2.01 -1.09 -29.86
N LYS A 176 -0.72 -1.38 -29.58
CA LYS A 176 -0.18 -2.75 -29.50
C LYS A 176 0.33 -3.19 -28.13
N GLY A 177 0.76 -2.26 -27.28
CA GLY A 177 1.07 -2.61 -25.90
C GLY A 177 -0.20 -2.92 -25.11
N ARG A 178 -0.04 -3.49 -23.90
CA ARG A 178 -1.14 -3.69 -22.94
C ARG A 178 -0.79 -3.26 -21.52
N ILE A 179 0.49 -3.03 -21.24
CA ILE A 179 0.96 -2.57 -19.93
C ILE A 179 2.02 -1.48 -20.08
N LEU A 180 1.89 -0.45 -19.24
CA LEU A 180 2.81 0.67 -19.11
C LEU A 180 3.24 0.77 -17.65
N ILE A 181 4.55 0.72 -17.38
CA ILE A 181 5.09 0.79 -16.02
C ILE A 181 6.02 1.98 -15.94
N LEU A 182 5.71 2.91 -15.03
CA LEU A 182 6.39 4.20 -14.95
C LEU A 182 6.83 4.51 -13.54
N GLU A 183 8.14 4.71 -13.38
CA GLU A 183 8.73 5.40 -12.23
C GLU A 183 9.01 6.88 -12.47
N ASP A 184 8.79 7.36 -13.70
CA ASP A 184 9.08 8.74 -14.10
C ASP A 184 8.36 9.12 -15.41
N THR A 185 7.93 10.37 -15.55
CA THR A 185 7.33 10.88 -16.79
C THR A 185 8.32 10.97 -17.96
N LYS A 186 9.65 10.97 -17.74
CA LYS A 186 10.68 11.14 -18.79
C LYS A 186 10.69 10.07 -19.91
N TYR A 187 9.94 8.99 -19.76
CA TYR A 187 9.79 7.93 -20.77
C TYR A 187 8.65 8.21 -21.76
N ILE A 188 7.72 9.11 -21.42
CA ILE A 188 6.52 9.47 -22.21
C ILE A 188 6.33 10.99 -22.36
N SER A 189 7.29 11.78 -21.87
CA SER A 189 7.30 13.24 -21.86
C SER A 189 8.74 13.76 -21.86
N ASP A 190 8.93 15.00 -22.32
CA ASP A 190 10.19 15.75 -22.18
C ASP A 190 10.45 16.24 -20.74
N GLN A 191 9.45 16.17 -19.86
CA GLN A 191 9.59 16.56 -18.45
C GLN A 191 9.92 15.34 -17.58
N GLU A 192 10.87 15.50 -16.66
CA GLU A 192 11.26 14.50 -15.66
C GLU A 192 10.53 14.77 -14.34
N ASN A 193 9.66 13.85 -13.92
CA ASN A 193 8.92 13.90 -12.66
C ASN A 193 8.92 12.50 -12.05
N PRO A 194 9.87 12.17 -11.15
CA PRO A 194 9.94 10.85 -10.53
C PRO A 194 8.72 10.56 -9.65
N TYR A 195 8.13 9.37 -9.81
CA TYR A 195 7.02 8.89 -8.99
C TYR A 195 7.47 8.58 -7.55
N ASN A 196 6.52 8.69 -6.61
CA ASN A 196 6.76 8.47 -5.17
C ASN A 196 5.60 7.68 -4.51
N VAL A 197 4.69 8.35 -3.78
CA VAL A 197 3.52 7.72 -3.11
C VAL A 197 2.21 7.91 -3.90
N PHE A 198 2.12 9.00 -4.66
CA PHE A 198 1.02 9.42 -5.53
C PHE A 198 1.45 10.72 -6.23
N PRO A 199 0.83 11.11 -7.36
CA PRO A 199 1.16 12.36 -8.04
C PRO A 199 1.01 13.57 -7.13
N ARG A 200 2.03 14.43 -7.04
CA ARG A 200 2.04 15.60 -6.15
C ARG A 200 1.28 16.79 -6.74
N SER A 201 1.04 16.81 -8.05
CA SER A 201 0.32 17.87 -8.77
C SER A 201 -0.62 17.30 -9.84
N LEU A 202 -1.56 18.13 -10.30
CA LEU A 202 -2.36 17.80 -11.48
C LEU A 202 -1.49 17.64 -12.73
N ASN A 203 -0.57 18.58 -12.98
CA ASN A 203 0.35 18.52 -14.14
C ASN A 203 1.10 17.19 -14.20
N GLU A 204 1.62 16.71 -13.07
CA GLU A 204 2.30 15.41 -12.98
C GLU A 204 1.40 14.24 -13.39
N LEU A 205 0.14 14.18 -12.92
CA LEU A 205 -0.81 13.16 -13.37
C LEU A 205 -1.12 13.28 -14.87
N LEU A 206 -1.33 14.50 -15.38
CA LEU A 206 -1.59 14.74 -16.80
C LEU A 206 -0.42 14.27 -17.68
N LEU A 207 0.82 14.42 -17.22
CA LEU A 207 2.01 13.89 -17.89
C LEU A 207 2.05 12.36 -17.88
N TYR A 208 1.69 11.71 -16.75
CA TYR A 208 1.57 10.25 -16.67
C TYR A 208 0.52 9.67 -17.63
N LEU A 209 -0.57 10.41 -17.87
CA LEU A 209 -1.67 10.00 -18.75
C LEU A 209 -1.57 10.55 -20.18
N LYS A 210 -0.52 11.33 -20.49
CA LYS A 210 -0.41 12.10 -21.73
C LYS A 210 -0.68 11.29 -23.01
N PRO A 211 -0.13 10.08 -23.22
CA PRO A 211 -0.39 9.31 -24.44
C PRO A 211 -1.88 9.03 -24.71
N TYR A 212 -2.66 8.80 -23.66
CA TYR A 212 -4.10 8.51 -23.74
C TYR A 212 -4.92 9.78 -23.90
N LEU A 213 -4.55 10.84 -23.18
CA LEU A 213 -5.19 12.16 -23.30
C LEU A 213 -5.02 12.75 -24.72
N ASP A 214 -3.80 12.63 -25.29
CA ASP A 214 -3.51 13.03 -26.67
C ASP A 214 -4.31 12.19 -27.69
N ALA A 215 -4.55 10.90 -27.39
CA ALA A 215 -5.39 9.99 -28.19
C ALA A 215 -6.90 10.22 -27.99
N GLY A 216 -7.30 11.20 -27.19
CA GLY A 216 -8.69 11.60 -26.96
C GLY A 216 -9.40 10.84 -25.83
N VAL A 217 -8.73 9.96 -25.09
CA VAL A 217 -9.33 9.23 -23.96
C VAL A 217 -9.73 10.20 -22.86
N GLN A 218 -11.01 10.17 -22.47
CA GLN A 218 -11.59 11.05 -21.44
C GLN A 218 -11.89 10.34 -20.12
N LEU A 219 -11.88 9.01 -20.09
CA LEU A 219 -12.25 8.20 -18.93
C LEU A 219 -11.17 7.18 -18.60
N PHE A 220 -11.07 6.84 -17.32
CA PHE A 220 -10.12 5.87 -16.76
C PHE A 220 -10.78 5.10 -15.61
N ASP A 221 -10.36 3.86 -15.39
CA ASP A 221 -10.62 3.09 -14.17
C ASP A 221 -9.47 3.31 -13.19
N PHE A 222 -9.69 4.01 -12.08
CA PHE A 222 -8.59 4.37 -11.16
C PHE A 222 -8.49 3.39 -9.99
N PHE A 223 -7.33 2.78 -9.79
CA PHE A 223 -7.00 1.98 -8.60
C PHE A 223 -6.06 2.78 -7.70
N ILE A 224 -6.55 3.22 -6.53
CA ILE A 224 -5.87 4.21 -5.67
C ILE A 224 -5.85 3.76 -4.20
N PRO A 225 -4.71 3.79 -3.51
CA PRO A 225 -4.61 3.57 -2.07
C PRO A 225 -5.41 4.60 -1.27
N ASP A 226 -6.15 4.11 -0.29
CA ASP A 226 -6.92 4.85 0.71
C ASP A 226 -6.27 6.16 1.21
N ILE A 227 -5.04 6.07 1.72
CA ILE A 227 -4.28 7.18 2.30
C ILE A 227 -3.71 8.10 1.21
N SER A 228 -3.43 7.57 0.01
CA SER A 228 -3.04 8.39 -1.13
C SER A 228 -4.22 9.25 -1.58
N PHE A 229 -5.42 8.69 -1.72
CA PHE A 229 -6.61 9.41 -2.21
C PHE A 229 -7.03 10.57 -1.29
N ILE A 230 -7.06 10.35 0.04
CA ILE A 230 -7.35 11.43 1.00
C ILE A 230 -6.20 12.44 1.10
N GLY A 231 -4.95 12.03 0.84
CA GLY A 231 -3.75 12.86 0.87
C GLY A 231 -3.51 13.70 -0.39
N MET A 232 -4.23 13.46 -1.48
CA MET A 232 -4.19 14.28 -2.70
C MET A 232 -4.73 15.69 -2.46
N ARG A 233 -4.24 16.66 -3.24
CA ARG A 233 -4.83 18.01 -3.30
C ARG A 233 -6.19 17.97 -4.02
N ASP A 234 -7.10 18.87 -3.65
CA ASP A 234 -8.47 18.85 -4.16
C ASP A 234 -8.53 18.97 -5.69
N GLU A 235 -7.72 19.84 -6.31
CA GLU A 235 -7.59 19.95 -7.78
C GLU A 235 -7.30 18.60 -8.46
N LEU A 236 -6.32 17.86 -7.94
CA LEU A 236 -5.93 16.54 -8.45
C LEU A 236 -7.03 15.50 -8.22
N ARG A 237 -7.60 15.47 -7.00
CA ARG A 237 -8.68 14.52 -6.64
C ARG A 237 -9.94 14.76 -7.47
N ASN A 238 -10.30 16.03 -7.67
CA ASN A 238 -11.44 16.44 -8.47
C ASN A 238 -11.22 16.13 -9.95
N TRP A 239 -10.01 16.30 -10.49
CA TRP A 239 -9.70 15.84 -11.85
C TRP A 239 -9.87 14.33 -12.00
N ILE A 240 -9.36 13.53 -11.05
CA ILE A 240 -9.56 12.07 -11.03
C ILE A 240 -11.05 11.73 -11.01
N ILE A 241 -11.84 12.33 -10.12
CA ILE A 241 -13.30 12.10 -10.03
C ILE A 241 -14.01 12.46 -11.35
N LYS A 242 -13.60 13.54 -12.03
CA LYS A 242 -14.19 13.99 -13.30
C LYS A 242 -13.95 12.98 -14.44
N HIS A 243 -12.75 12.41 -14.50
CA HIS A 243 -12.33 11.47 -15.54
C HIS A 243 -12.44 10.00 -15.09
N ALA A 244 -13.03 9.72 -13.93
CA ALA A 244 -13.27 8.35 -13.49
C ALA A 244 -14.49 7.75 -14.19
N ASN A 245 -14.34 6.58 -14.79
CA ASN A 245 -15.45 5.64 -14.97
C ASN A 245 -15.85 5.06 -13.60
N LYS A 246 -14.84 4.56 -12.86
CA LYS A 246 -14.92 4.21 -11.43
C LYS A 246 -13.59 4.49 -10.72
N ILE A 247 -13.63 4.49 -9.38
CA ILE A 247 -12.47 4.58 -8.49
C ILE A 247 -12.51 3.38 -7.54
N THR A 248 -11.47 2.56 -7.56
CA THR A 248 -11.27 1.42 -6.66
C THR A 248 -10.23 1.77 -5.60
N ILE A 249 -10.69 1.89 -4.37
CA ILE A 249 -9.88 2.22 -3.19
C ILE A 249 -9.25 0.95 -2.61
N LEU A 250 -7.93 0.86 -2.70
CA LEU A 250 -7.12 -0.22 -2.16
C LEU A 250 -6.63 0.09 -0.74
N SER A 251 -6.51 -0.92 0.11
CA SER A 251 -6.15 -0.73 1.53
C SER A 251 -4.64 -0.80 1.78
N ASP A 252 -4.11 0.12 2.61
CA ASP A 252 -2.82 0.00 3.29
C ASP A 252 -2.90 -0.90 4.57
N GLY A 253 -3.64 -2.01 4.46
CA GLY A 253 -3.89 -2.95 5.54
C GLY A 253 -4.56 -2.33 6.77
N ASN A 254 -3.93 -2.46 7.94
CA ASN A 254 -4.48 -1.97 9.19
C ASN A 254 -4.52 -0.43 9.30
N ALA A 255 -3.93 0.30 8.34
CA ALA A 255 -3.98 1.76 8.32
C ALA A 255 -5.34 2.31 7.84
N GLN A 256 -6.10 1.56 7.04
CA GLN A 256 -7.40 2.00 6.52
C GLN A 256 -8.41 2.36 7.63
N PRO A 257 -8.64 1.51 8.67
CA PRO A 257 -9.69 1.79 9.65
C PRO A 257 -9.39 2.97 10.58
N TYR A 258 -8.12 3.37 10.73
CA TYR A 258 -7.77 4.52 11.57
C TYR A 258 -7.40 5.78 10.79
N LYS A 259 -6.76 5.72 9.61
CA LYS A 259 -6.46 6.90 8.78
C LYS A 259 -7.58 7.30 7.83
N PHE A 260 -8.08 6.35 7.05
CA PHE A 260 -9.12 6.62 6.06
C PHE A 260 -10.50 6.69 6.72
N ILE A 261 -10.82 5.73 7.58
CA ILE A 261 -12.12 5.68 8.25
C ILE A 261 -12.19 6.65 9.44
N ARG A 262 -11.46 6.42 10.53
CA ARG A 262 -11.60 7.23 11.76
C ARG A 262 -11.15 8.68 11.61
N ASP A 263 -9.89 8.90 11.26
CA ASP A 263 -9.29 10.24 11.26
C ASP A 263 -9.86 11.16 10.15
N ASN A 264 -10.35 10.56 9.05
CA ASN A 264 -10.88 11.27 7.89
C ASN A 264 -12.42 11.12 7.76
N TYR A 265 -12.95 9.96 7.35
CA TYR A 265 -14.36 9.83 6.97
C TYR A 265 -15.35 10.04 8.13
N ILE A 266 -15.13 9.42 9.29
CA ILE A 266 -15.99 9.59 10.49
C ILE A 266 -15.89 11.02 11.04
N SER A 267 -14.69 11.59 11.00
CA SER A 267 -14.45 12.98 11.40
C SER A 267 -15.24 13.95 10.49
N TRP A 268 -15.25 13.70 9.19
CA TRP A 268 -16.04 14.45 8.23
C TRP A 268 -17.55 14.25 8.40
N SER A 269 -18.03 13.00 8.49
CA SER A 269 -19.47 12.68 8.48
C SER A 269 -20.19 13.26 9.70
N LYS A 270 -19.57 13.24 10.88
CA LYS A 270 -20.10 13.85 12.12
C LYS A 270 -20.28 15.37 12.05
N ASN A 271 -19.63 16.04 11.10
CA ASN A 271 -19.75 17.48 10.90
C ASN A 271 -20.73 17.87 9.77
N GLN A 272 -21.35 16.89 9.08
CA GLN A 272 -22.32 17.18 8.02
C GLN A 272 -23.71 17.45 8.58
N LYS A 273 -24.35 18.50 8.05
CA LYS A 273 -25.76 18.84 8.32
C LYS A 273 -26.69 18.51 7.16
N THR A 274 -26.12 18.21 6.00
CA THR A 274 -26.82 17.82 4.77
C THR A 274 -26.41 16.41 4.40
N HIS A 275 -27.35 15.67 3.84
CA HIS A 275 -27.15 14.33 3.29
C HIS A 275 -27.95 14.23 1.99
N TYR A 276 -27.51 13.37 1.09
CA TYR A 276 -28.09 13.23 -0.24
C TYR A 276 -28.52 11.79 -0.46
N THR A 277 -29.62 11.60 -1.19
CA THR A 277 -30.02 10.30 -1.74
C THR A 277 -29.03 9.84 -2.81
N ARG A 278 -29.01 8.53 -3.10
CA ARG A 278 -28.19 7.98 -4.19
C ARG A 278 -28.45 8.67 -5.54
N GLU A 279 -29.71 9.02 -5.81
CA GLU A 279 -30.12 9.68 -7.05
C GLU A 279 -29.56 11.10 -7.16
N GLU A 280 -29.59 11.87 -6.07
CA GLU A 280 -28.95 13.19 -6.01
C GLU A 280 -27.43 13.10 -6.16
N LEU A 281 -26.79 12.12 -5.52
CA LEU A 281 -25.35 11.87 -5.66
C LEU A 281 -24.96 11.50 -7.09
N LEU A 282 -25.72 10.63 -7.75
CA LEU A 282 -25.52 10.31 -9.18
C LEU A 282 -25.72 11.53 -10.07
N LYS A 283 -26.67 12.42 -9.74
CA LYS A 283 -26.83 13.69 -10.43
C LYS A 283 -25.62 14.60 -10.25
N TYR A 284 -25.11 14.80 -9.03
CA TYR A 284 -23.90 15.58 -8.78
C TYR A 284 -22.67 15.01 -9.48
N TRP A 285 -22.51 13.67 -9.47
CA TRP A 285 -21.45 12.97 -10.18
C TRP A 285 -21.52 13.26 -11.69
N ASN A 286 -22.66 13.02 -12.32
CA ASN A 286 -22.83 13.20 -13.76
C ASN A 286 -22.71 14.68 -14.19
N GLU A 287 -23.31 15.61 -13.44
CA GLU A 287 -23.15 17.06 -13.70
C GLU A 287 -21.69 17.47 -13.66
N PHE A 288 -20.93 17.01 -12.65
CA PHE A 288 -19.53 17.36 -12.48
C PHE A 288 -18.64 16.80 -13.61
N LYS A 289 -18.91 15.59 -14.10
CA LYS A 289 -18.21 15.04 -15.28
C LYS A 289 -18.40 15.93 -16.52
N THR A 290 -19.58 16.52 -16.69
CA THR A 290 -19.90 17.41 -17.82
C THR A 290 -19.61 18.90 -17.60
N SER A 291 -19.27 19.33 -16.38
CA SER A 291 -19.09 20.76 -16.09
C SER A 291 -17.83 21.32 -16.73
N GLU A 292 -17.76 22.65 -16.89
CA GLU A 292 -16.47 23.31 -17.05
C GLU A 292 -15.69 23.28 -15.72
N GLY A 293 -14.35 23.25 -15.79
CA GLY A 293 -13.46 23.30 -14.63
C GLY A 293 -13.47 22.07 -13.70
N LEU A 294 -12.87 22.26 -12.52
CA LEU A 294 -12.62 21.24 -11.48
C LEU A 294 -13.25 21.57 -10.12
N ASP A 295 -14.15 22.55 -10.07
CA ASP A 295 -14.87 22.89 -8.84
C ASP A 295 -15.99 21.89 -8.57
N LEU A 296 -15.97 21.27 -7.39
CA LEU A 296 -16.90 20.22 -7.01
C LEU A 296 -17.92 20.78 -6.02
N LYS A 297 -19.18 20.91 -6.48
CA LYS A 297 -20.29 21.55 -5.74
C LYS A 297 -20.60 20.93 -4.37
N ILE A 298 -20.18 19.69 -4.11
CA ILE A 298 -20.38 18.97 -2.85
C ILE A 298 -19.06 18.32 -2.40
N ASN A 299 -18.96 17.98 -1.13
CA ASN A 299 -17.73 17.33 -0.63
C ASN A 299 -17.60 15.88 -1.16
N TYR A 300 -16.44 15.53 -1.72
CA TYR A 300 -16.21 14.25 -2.39
C TYR A 300 -16.50 13.00 -1.54
N HIS A 301 -16.38 13.06 -0.21
CA HIS A 301 -16.68 11.91 0.68
C HIS A 301 -18.13 11.44 0.55
N PHE A 302 -19.07 12.30 0.12
CA PHE A 302 -20.44 11.89 -0.18
C PHE A 302 -20.50 10.82 -1.29
N PHE A 303 -19.58 10.83 -2.26
CA PHE A 303 -19.56 9.83 -3.33
C PHE A 303 -19.14 8.44 -2.89
N TYR A 304 -18.65 8.24 -1.65
CA TYR A 304 -18.42 6.90 -1.11
C TYR A 304 -19.72 6.09 -0.92
N GLY A 305 -20.89 6.76 -0.94
CA GLY A 305 -22.20 6.09 -1.01
C GLY A 305 -22.62 5.63 -2.43
N LEU A 306 -21.84 5.95 -3.46
CA LEU A 306 -22.01 5.46 -4.83
C LEU A 306 -21.10 4.24 -5.04
N ASP A 307 -21.49 3.10 -4.49
CA ASP A 307 -20.70 1.85 -4.55
C ASP A 307 -20.47 1.27 -5.96
N ASP A 308 -21.20 1.75 -6.97
CA ASP A 308 -20.93 1.46 -8.39
C ASP A 308 -19.89 2.42 -9.02
N LYS A 309 -19.52 3.50 -8.32
CA LYS A 309 -18.56 4.53 -8.76
C LYS A 309 -17.31 4.58 -7.89
N ILE A 310 -17.44 4.37 -6.58
CA ILE A 310 -16.32 4.26 -5.65
C ILE A 310 -16.44 2.94 -4.88
N LYS A 311 -15.60 1.98 -5.25
CA LYS A 311 -15.52 0.67 -4.60
C LYS A 311 -14.38 0.68 -3.60
N ILE A 312 -14.58 0.10 -2.41
CA ILE A 312 -13.58 0.14 -1.34
C ILE A 312 -13.27 -1.28 -0.89
N TYR A 313 -11.99 -1.63 -0.83
CA TYR A 313 -11.54 -2.97 -0.44
C TYR A 313 -10.52 -2.95 0.71
N ASN A 314 -10.55 -4.01 1.51
CA ASN A 314 -9.60 -4.35 2.57
C ASN A 314 -9.26 -5.85 2.49
N LEU A 315 -8.18 -6.30 3.13
CA LEU A 315 -7.92 -7.74 3.29
C LEU A 315 -9.00 -8.41 4.15
N ASN A 316 -9.66 -7.67 5.05
CA ASN A 316 -10.78 -8.16 5.83
C ASN A 316 -11.91 -7.12 5.83
N LYS A 317 -13.11 -7.50 5.40
CA LYS A 317 -14.27 -6.59 5.30
C LYS A 317 -15.05 -6.41 6.60
N ASN A 318 -14.97 -7.35 7.55
CA ASN A 318 -15.90 -7.47 8.68
C ASN A 318 -15.84 -6.28 9.64
N TYR A 319 -14.70 -5.59 9.72
CA TYR A 319 -14.52 -4.42 10.58
C TYR A 319 -15.51 -3.28 10.26
N ILE A 320 -16.05 -3.23 9.03
CA ILE A 320 -16.98 -2.16 8.63
C ILE A 320 -18.36 -2.29 9.27
N ILE A 321 -18.75 -3.50 9.70
CA ILE A 321 -20.05 -3.80 10.31
C ILE A 321 -20.21 -2.93 11.58
N GLU A 322 -19.26 -3.01 12.50
CA GLU A 322 -19.24 -2.24 13.75
C GLU A 322 -19.25 -0.71 13.53
N MET A 323 -18.69 -0.22 12.42
CA MET A 323 -18.76 1.21 12.08
C MET A 323 -20.17 1.58 11.59
N ASN A 324 -20.73 0.75 10.71
CA ASN A 324 -22.04 0.95 10.11
C ASN A 324 -23.16 0.87 11.15
N ASP A 325 -23.09 -0.07 12.09
CA ASP A 325 -24.05 -0.22 13.19
C ASP A 325 -24.03 1.03 14.08
N LYS A 326 -22.84 1.54 14.44
CA LYS A 326 -22.69 2.81 15.16
C LYS A 326 -23.25 4.01 14.38
N PHE A 327 -23.22 4.01 13.05
CA PHE A 327 -23.87 5.05 12.27
C PHE A 327 -25.39 4.94 12.32
N ASP A 328 -25.97 3.74 12.26
CA ASP A 328 -27.42 3.57 12.45
C ASP A 328 -27.87 4.04 13.85
N GLU A 329 -27.14 3.67 14.92
CA GLU A 329 -27.41 4.12 16.30
C GLU A 329 -27.40 5.65 16.45
N ASN A 330 -26.62 6.36 15.63
CA ASN A 330 -26.47 7.81 15.68
C ASN A 330 -27.34 8.55 14.63
N ASN A 331 -28.29 7.87 13.98
CA ASN A 331 -29.11 8.40 12.87
C ASN A 331 -28.29 8.90 11.66
N MET A 332 -27.13 8.26 11.43
CA MET A 332 -26.18 8.54 10.35
C MET A 332 -26.17 7.44 9.28
N SER A 333 -27.26 6.68 9.10
CA SER A 333 -27.37 5.60 8.11
C SER A 333 -26.99 6.01 6.68
N TRP A 334 -27.16 7.28 6.34
CA TRP A 334 -26.74 7.88 5.06
C TRP A 334 -25.22 7.86 4.82
N ALA A 335 -24.42 7.73 5.90
CA ALA A 335 -22.96 7.68 5.88
C ALA A 335 -22.41 6.25 5.98
N LYS A 336 -23.24 5.22 5.81
CA LYS A 336 -22.76 3.83 5.80
C LYS A 336 -21.90 3.56 4.57
N LEU A 337 -20.84 2.78 4.76
CA LEU A 337 -19.91 2.41 3.69
C LEU A 337 -20.05 0.93 3.34
N ASN A 338 -19.92 0.64 2.04
CA ASN A 338 -19.74 -0.72 1.53
C ASN A 338 -18.23 -0.97 1.36
N ILE A 339 -17.66 -1.86 2.17
CA ILE A 339 -16.26 -2.29 2.06
C ILE A 339 -16.23 -3.80 1.83
N ASN A 340 -15.47 -4.22 0.83
CA ASN A 340 -15.38 -5.60 0.37
C ASN A 340 -13.99 -6.20 0.66
N ALA A 341 -13.87 -7.52 0.57
CA ALA A 341 -12.61 -8.21 0.80
C ALA A 341 -11.81 -8.36 -0.51
N TYR A 342 -10.47 -8.31 -0.45
CA TYR A 342 -9.57 -8.86 -1.47
C TYR A 342 -8.77 -10.04 -0.89
N PRO A 343 -8.38 -11.04 -1.71
CA PRO A 343 -7.61 -12.19 -1.23
C PRO A 343 -6.13 -11.85 -1.05
N LEU A 344 -5.48 -12.49 -0.07
CA LEU A 344 -4.02 -12.46 0.08
C LEU A 344 -3.30 -13.53 -0.76
N ASN A 345 -4.04 -14.52 -1.28
CA ASN A 345 -3.52 -15.65 -2.03
C ASN A 345 -3.89 -15.52 -3.52
N PRO A 346 -2.94 -15.42 -4.46
CA PRO A 346 -3.23 -15.32 -5.89
C PRO A 346 -3.93 -16.55 -6.46
N LYS A 347 -3.89 -17.72 -5.82
CA LYS A 347 -4.60 -18.92 -6.28
C LYS A 347 -6.12 -18.77 -6.29
N THR A 348 -6.64 -17.87 -5.45
CA THR A 348 -8.06 -17.51 -5.44
C THR A 348 -8.52 -16.93 -6.79
N ILE A 349 -7.60 -16.45 -7.64
CA ILE A 349 -7.91 -16.07 -9.03
C ILE A 349 -8.46 -17.26 -9.83
N TYR A 350 -7.86 -18.46 -9.74
CA TYR A 350 -8.38 -19.67 -10.40
C TYR A 350 -9.74 -20.10 -9.82
N GLU A 351 -9.96 -19.89 -8.53
CA GLU A 351 -11.20 -20.26 -7.83
C GLU A 351 -12.39 -19.43 -8.26
N TYR A 352 -12.20 -18.14 -8.59
CA TYR A 352 -13.28 -17.22 -8.98
C TYR A 352 -13.39 -17.07 -10.50
N LEU A 353 -12.27 -16.85 -11.20
CA LEU A 353 -12.23 -16.53 -12.63
C LEU A 353 -11.96 -17.74 -13.54
N GLY A 354 -11.52 -18.88 -12.98
CA GLY A 354 -11.21 -20.07 -13.77
C GLY A 354 -9.94 -20.00 -14.64
N LEU A 355 -9.19 -18.90 -14.57
CA LEU A 355 -7.92 -18.70 -15.27
C LEU A 355 -6.87 -19.70 -14.78
N PRO A 356 -6.07 -20.34 -15.67
CA PRO A 356 -5.15 -21.41 -15.26
C PRO A 356 -4.16 -20.99 -14.16
N ASP A 357 -4.14 -21.73 -13.05
CA ASP A 357 -3.27 -21.46 -11.89
C ASP A 357 -1.79 -21.40 -12.31
N SER A 358 -1.35 -22.33 -13.18
CA SER A 358 0.01 -22.38 -13.73
C SER A 358 0.39 -21.23 -14.66
N ILE A 359 -0.54 -20.32 -15.00
CA ILE A 359 -0.25 -19.07 -15.69
C ILE A 359 -0.25 -17.95 -14.67
N ILE A 360 -1.38 -17.77 -13.97
CA ILE A 360 -1.59 -16.66 -13.05
C ILE A 360 -0.62 -16.66 -11.86
N ASN A 361 -0.56 -17.78 -11.14
CA ASN A 361 0.26 -17.90 -9.94
C ASN A 361 1.75 -17.88 -10.29
N ASP A 362 2.14 -18.58 -11.35
CA ASP A 362 3.49 -18.53 -11.92
C ASP A 362 3.90 -17.09 -12.29
N THR A 363 3.03 -16.32 -12.97
CA THR A 363 3.29 -14.92 -13.30
C THR A 363 3.39 -14.06 -12.05
N TYR A 364 2.51 -14.22 -11.05
CA TYR A 364 2.59 -13.50 -9.77
C TYR A 364 3.91 -13.79 -9.04
N LEU A 365 4.31 -15.06 -8.95
CA LEU A 365 5.56 -15.48 -8.32
C LEU A 365 6.78 -14.96 -9.09
N LYS A 366 6.77 -14.98 -10.44
CA LYS A 366 7.85 -14.41 -11.27
C LYS A 366 8.01 -12.90 -11.03
N VAL A 367 6.91 -12.14 -11.11
CA VAL A 367 6.90 -10.69 -10.85
C VAL A 367 7.43 -10.35 -9.45
N ASN A 368 7.13 -11.17 -8.44
CA ASN A 368 7.61 -10.98 -7.08
C ASN A 368 9.04 -11.52 -6.82
N ASN A 369 9.75 -12.03 -7.85
CA ASN A 369 11.05 -12.71 -7.74
C ASN A 369 11.04 -13.98 -6.85
N LEU A 370 9.93 -14.72 -6.82
CA LEU A 370 9.66 -15.88 -5.95
C LEU A 370 9.55 -17.22 -6.70
N TYR A 371 9.53 -17.21 -8.04
CA TYR A 371 9.33 -18.42 -8.83
C TYR A 371 10.39 -19.49 -8.53
N GLU A 372 9.94 -20.75 -8.40
CA GLU A 372 10.75 -21.93 -8.05
C GLU A 372 11.53 -21.81 -6.72
N ARG A 373 11.19 -20.86 -5.83
CA ARG A 373 11.82 -20.72 -4.52
C ARG A 373 11.13 -21.50 -3.39
N SER A 374 11.93 -21.79 -2.37
CA SER A 374 11.51 -22.25 -1.04
C SER A 374 11.67 -21.13 -0.01
N PHE A 375 11.18 -21.34 1.22
CA PHE A 375 11.38 -20.38 2.31
C PHE A 375 12.86 -20.19 2.67
N LEU A 376 13.71 -21.22 2.51
CA LEU A 376 15.15 -21.11 2.78
C LEU A 376 15.88 -20.23 1.75
N ASP A 377 15.37 -20.08 0.53
CA ASP A 377 15.91 -19.18 -0.50
C ASP A 377 15.66 -17.69 -0.21
N PHE A 378 14.96 -17.39 0.88
CA PHE A 378 14.81 -16.03 1.42
C PHE A 378 15.84 -15.69 2.48
N ILE A 379 16.64 -16.66 2.94
CA ILE A 379 17.75 -16.42 3.87
C ILE A 379 18.87 -15.70 3.10
N ILE A 380 19.27 -14.53 3.58
CA ILE A 380 20.37 -13.74 3.00
C ILE A 380 21.66 -13.88 3.81
N GLU A 381 21.57 -14.35 5.06
CA GLU A 381 22.69 -14.59 5.97
C GLU A 381 22.29 -15.57 7.09
N GLY A 382 23.24 -16.36 7.59
CA GLY A 382 22.99 -17.30 8.70
C GLY A 382 22.37 -18.63 8.31
N SER A 383 22.35 -19.02 7.02
CA SER A 383 21.74 -20.28 6.56
C SER A 383 22.36 -21.53 7.19
N GLN A 384 23.64 -21.48 7.59
CA GLN A 384 24.33 -22.55 8.31
C GLN A 384 23.81 -22.77 9.74
N ASN A 385 23.04 -21.82 10.30
CA ASN A 385 22.47 -21.91 11.65
C ASN A 385 21.09 -22.59 11.67
N TYR A 386 20.51 -22.90 10.50
CA TYR A 386 19.22 -23.56 10.37
C TYR A 386 19.31 -25.08 10.64
N ASP A 387 18.42 -25.59 11.48
CA ASP A 387 18.26 -27.01 11.78
C ASP A 387 16.80 -27.43 11.52
N SER A 388 16.59 -28.38 10.60
CA SER A 388 15.26 -28.87 10.21
C SER A 388 14.52 -29.64 11.31
N ASN A 389 15.21 -30.04 12.38
CA ASN A 389 14.61 -30.74 13.52
C ASN A 389 14.04 -29.77 14.58
N LYS A 390 14.35 -28.48 14.47
CA LYS A 390 13.88 -27.43 15.38
C LYS A 390 12.58 -26.80 14.89
N LYS A 391 11.84 -26.22 15.83
CA LYS A 391 10.73 -25.29 15.53
C LYS A 391 11.30 -23.95 15.04
N ASN A 392 10.46 -23.07 14.52
CA ASN A 392 10.90 -21.75 14.06
C ASN A 392 10.33 -20.64 14.94
N LEU A 393 11.15 -19.63 15.23
CA LEU A 393 10.74 -18.39 15.86
C LEU A 393 11.14 -17.24 14.93
N ILE A 394 10.19 -16.41 14.52
CA ILE A 394 10.40 -15.35 13.52
C ILE A 394 10.16 -13.97 14.12
N PHE A 395 11.22 -13.18 14.22
CA PHE A 395 11.16 -11.81 14.68
C PHE A 395 10.63 -10.91 13.57
N MET A 396 9.51 -10.24 13.83
CA MET A 396 8.94 -9.23 12.92
C MET A 396 9.48 -7.84 13.29
N GLY A 397 10.49 -7.39 12.55
CA GLY A 397 11.21 -6.14 12.81
C GLY A 397 10.46 -4.88 12.38
N SER A 398 10.62 -3.81 13.16
CA SER A 398 9.94 -2.52 12.98
C SER A 398 10.78 -1.49 12.22
N SER A 399 10.13 -0.48 11.65
CA SER A 399 10.79 0.76 11.19
C SER A 399 10.84 1.86 12.26
N LEU A 400 10.55 1.54 13.53
CA LEU A 400 10.59 2.49 14.64
C LEU A 400 12.02 3.01 14.87
N PHE A 401 12.99 2.11 14.96
CA PHE A 401 14.38 2.42 15.30
C PHE A 401 15.31 2.61 14.08
N ARG A 402 14.75 3.01 12.93
CA ARG A 402 15.54 3.38 11.76
C ARG A 402 16.41 4.62 12.01
N LYS A 403 17.39 4.85 11.13
CA LYS A 403 18.23 6.07 11.14
C LYS A 403 17.39 7.37 11.17
N THR A 404 17.91 8.41 11.82
CA THR A 404 17.35 9.77 11.77
C THR A 404 17.58 10.41 10.40
N GLU A 405 17.09 11.63 10.19
CA GLU A 405 17.31 12.35 8.91
C GLU A 405 18.78 12.76 8.75
N GLU A 406 19.50 12.92 9.86
CA GLU A 406 20.95 13.11 9.96
C GLU A 406 21.76 11.81 9.84
N GLY A 407 21.10 10.66 9.62
CA GLY A 407 21.74 9.36 9.39
C GLY A 407 22.18 8.58 10.64
N GLN A 408 22.00 9.12 11.85
CA GLN A 408 22.36 8.46 13.11
C GLN A 408 21.36 7.35 13.48
N TRP A 409 21.81 6.26 14.10
CA TRP A 409 20.89 5.20 14.52
C TRP A 409 20.13 5.61 15.79
N ARG A 410 18.81 5.38 15.83
CA ARG A 410 18.00 5.67 17.04
C ARG A 410 18.47 4.88 18.26
N PHE A 411 19.03 3.68 18.10
CA PHE A 411 19.65 2.91 19.19
C PHE A 411 20.92 3.56 19.80
N GLU A 412 21.51 4.56 19.14
CA GLU A 412 22.64 5.32 19.69
C GLU A 412 22.15 6.38 20.68
N THR A 413 21.00 7.00 20.39
CA THR A 413 20.41 8.10 21.18
C THR A 413 19.30 7.66 22.15
N GLN A 414 18.71 6.48 21.96
CA GLN A 414 17.56 5.96 22.73
C GLN A 414 17.93 4.72 23.55
N LYS A 415 18.92 4.87 24.45
CA LYS A 415 19.38 3.77 25.31
C LYS A 415 18.26 3.14 26.14
N TYR A 416 17.36 3.96 26.70
CA TYR A 416 16.16 3.50 27.41
C TYR A 416 15.35 2.44 26.64
N ALA A 417 15.21 2.58 25.32
CA ALA A 417 14.49 1.63 24.49
C ALA A 417 15.35 0.40 24.16
N LEU A 418 16.65 0.61 23.90
CA LEU A 418 17.59 -0.48 23.63
C LEU A 418 17.73 -1.43 24.84
N ASP A 419 17.78 -0.89 26.05
CA ASP A 419 17.93 -1.64 27.29
C ASP A 419 16.70 -2.56 27.52
N GLU A 420 15.47 -2.03 27.39
CA GLU A 420 14.23 -2.82 27.46
C GLU A 420 14.16 -3.89 26.36
N ILE A 421 14.65 -3.56 25.16
CA ILE A 421 14.70 -4.50 24.03
C ILE A 421 15.72 -5.63 24.29
N HIS A 422 16.84 -5.37 24.96
CA HIS A 422 17.78 -6.41 25.38
C HIS A 422 17.15 -7.35 26.42
N GLU A 423 16.44 -6.80 27.41
CA GLU A 423 15.69 -7.60 28.40
C GLU A 423 14.64 -8.49 27.70
N PHE A 424 13.90 -7.94 26.73
CA PHE A 424 12.95 -8.69 25.90
C PHE A 424 13.61 -9.87 25.16
N PHE A 425 14.73 -9.63 24.47
CA PHE A 425 15.43 -10.69 23.75
C PHE A 425 16.03 -11.76 24.68
N ALA A 426 16.53 -11.38 25.86
CA ALA A 426 16.99 -12.32 26.87
C ALA A 426 15.84 -13.23 27.36
N LYS A 427 14.66 -12.66 27.66
CA LYS A 427 13.46 -13.43 28.05
C LYS A 427 12.95 -14.32 26.91
N ILE A 428 12.98 -13.86 25.67
CA ILE A 428 12.64 -14.72 24.51
C ILE A 428 13.57 -15.94 24.43
N GLN A 429 14.88 -15.76 24.67
CA GLN A 429 15.84 -16.88 24.66
C GLN A 429 15.63 -17.86 25.82
N GLU A 430 15.11 -17.41 26.96
CA GLU A 430 14.69 -18.26 28.09
C GLU A 430 13.44 -19.09 27.75
N LEU A 431 12.40 -18.46 27.18
CA LEU A 431 11.13 -19.12 26.83
C LEU A 431 11.27 -20.07 25.62
N TYR A 432 12.11 -19.71 24.65
CA TYR A 432 12.27 -20.37 23.35
C TYR A 432 13.75 -20.74 23.08
N PRO A 433 14.35 -21.67 23.83
CA PRO A 433 15.80 -21.91 23.80
C PRO A 433 16.31 -22.32 22.41
N LYS A 434 17.51 -21.83 22.04
CA LYS A 434 18.19 -22.10 20.74
C LYS A 434 18.40 -23.58 20.42
N SER A 435 18.31 -24.47 21.41
CA SER A 435 18.32 -25.93 21.23
C SER A 435 17.04 -26.47 20.60
N GLU A 436 15.89 -25.80 20.82
CA GLU A 436 14.57 -26.19 20.32
C GLU A 436 14.09 -25.34 19.12
N TYR A 437 14.61 -24.10 18.99
CA TYR A 437 14.13 -23.11 18.01
C TYR A 437 15.23 -22.56 17.10
N ASN A 438 14.91 -22.47 15.80
CA ASN A 438 15.60 -21.65 14.80
C ASN A 438 15.18 -20.19 14.96
N TYR A 439 16.13 -19.26 14.94
CA TYR A 439 15.90 -17.83 15.14
C TYR A 439 15.98 -17.06 13.82
N PHE A 440 14.83 -16.84 13.20
CA PHE A 440 14.72 -16.06 11.97
C PHE A 440 14.41 -14.59 12.27
N PHE A 441 14.96 -13.69 11.47
CA PHE A 441 14.72 -12.25 11.58
C PHE A 441 14.22 -11.70 10.26
N LYS A 442 12.96 -11.25 10.22
CA LYS A 442 12.36 -10.57 9.08
C LYS A 442 12.17 -9.09 9.40
N LEU A 443 13.10 -8.26 8.95
CA LEU A 443 13.03 -6.83 9.19
C LEU A 443 12.18 -6.09 8.15
N HIS A 444 11.87 -4.84 8.46
CA HIS A 444 11.08 -3.95 7.62
C HIS A 444 11.81 -3.64 6.29
N PRO A 445 11.11 -3.54 5.13
CA PRO A 445 11.71 -3.23 3.82
C PRO A 445 12.45 -1.88 3.68
N VAL A 446 12.62 -1.12 4.76
CA VAL A 446 13.38 0.14 4.77
C VAL A 446 14.89 -0.12 4.99
N TYR A 447 15.24 -1.30 5.49
CA TYR A 447 16.61 -1.71 5.72
C TYR A 447 17.12 -2.53 4.54
N ASN A 448 18.26 -2.12 3.96
CA ASN A 448 19.06 -2.99 3.09
C ASN A 448 19.80 -4.04 3.93
N LEU A 449 20.66 -4.86 3.31
CA LEU A 449 21.43 -5.92 4.00
C LEU A 449 22.30 -5.38 5.14
N GLU A 450 23.12 -4.36 4.88
CA GLU A 450 24.06 -3.82 5.88
C GLU A 450 23.36 -3.06 7.01
N ASP A 451 22.27 -2.35 6.69
CA ASP A 451 21.38 -1.79 7.72
C ASP A 451 20.71 -2.88 8.55
N SER A 452 20.34 -4.02 7.93
CA SER A 452 19.73 -5.15 8.64
C SER A 452 20.71 -5.83 9.60
N LYS A 453 21.96 -6.08 9.16
CA LYS A 453 23.06 -6.55 10.02
C LYS A 453 23.32 -5.62 11.19
N THR A 454 23.43 -4.31 10.90
CA THR A 454 23.69 -3.30 11.93
C THR A 454 22.56 -3.25 12.96
N TYR A 455 21.30 -3.33 12.49
CA TYR A 455 20.13 -3.44 13.35
C TYR A 455 20.19 -4.69 14.26
N LEU A 456 20.49 -5.87 13.71
CA LEU A 456 20.65 -7.10 14.51
C LEU A 456 21.78 -7.02 15.53
N ASN A 457 22.92 -6.42 15.17
CA ASN A 457 24.04 -6.22 16.09
C ASN A 457 23.66 -5.34 17.29
N TYR A 458 22.85 -4.29 17.09
CA TYR A 458 22.29 -3.54 18.22
C TYR A 458 21.36 -4.41 19.07
N LEU A 459 20.48 -5.22 18.46
CA LEU A 459 19.50 -6.03 19.19
C LEU A 459 20.10 -7.19 20.01
N LEU A 460 21.16 -7.83 19.50
CA LEU A 460 21.62 -9.15 19.97
C LEU A 460 23.07 -9.17 20.46
N GLY A 461 23.88 -8.15 20.14
CA GLY A 461 25.32 -8.17 20.39
C GLY A 461 26.00 -9.38 19.73
N GLU A 462 26.82 -10.10 20.48
CA GLU A 462 27.55 -11.29 20.00
C GLU A 462 26.61 -12.40 19.47
N ASN A 463 25.37 -12.47 19.97
CA ASN A 463 24.36 -13.44 19.51
C ASN A 463 23.86 -13.17 18.08
N ALA A 464 24.20 -12.03 17.46
CA ALA A 464 23.79 -11.73 16.09
C ALA A 464 24.37 -12.72 15.07
N ASN A 465 25.51 -13.35 15.35
CA ASN A 465 26.12 -14.36 14.48
C ASN A 465 25.28 -15.65 14.37
N ASP A 466 24.43 -15.93 15.36
CA ASP A 466 23.53 -17.09 15.38
C ASP A 466 22.19 -16.82 14.66
N ALA A 467 21.92 -15.56 14.27
CA ALA A 467 20.67 -15.16 13.64
C ALA A 467 20.56 -15.67 12.20
N ILE A 468 19.35 -16.02 11.77
CA ILE A 468 19.03 -16.33 10.37
C ILE A 468 18.30 -15.12 9.78
N LEU A 469 18.99 -14.30 8.99
CA LEU A 469 18.42 -13.07 8.43
C LEU A 469 17.65 -13.36 7.14
N LEU A 470 16.39 -12.97 7.09
CA LEU A 470 15.51 -13.09 5.93
C LEU A 470 15.50 -11.80 5.10
N ASN A 471 15.29 -11.91 3.79
CA ASN A 471 15.29 -10.77 2.87
C ASN A 471 14.22 -9.72 3.23
N SER A 472 14.67 -8.59 3.81
CA SER A 472 13.82 -7.47 4.22
C SER A 472 12.94 -6.92 3.09
N GLY A 473 13.40 -6.94 1.83
CA GLY A 473 12.68 -6.38 0.67
C GLY A 473 11.48 -7.21 0.20
N ILE A 474 11.47 -8.52 0.45
CA ILE A 474 10.34 -9.40 0.15
C ILE A 474 9.24 -9.17 1.21
N ALA A 475 7.96 -9.10 0.78
CA ALA A 475 6.83 -8.99 1.70
C ALA A 475 6.67 -10.27 2.54
N TRP A 476 6.21 -10.16 3.78
CA TRP A 476 6.08 -11.33 4.66
C TRP A 476 5.01 -12.30 4.14
N GLU A 477 3.89 -11.74 3.68
CA GLU A 477 2.76 -12.45 3.09
C GLU A 477 3.19 -13.30 1.88
N ASN A 478 4.14 -12.80 1.09
CA ASN A 478 4.72 -13.52 -0.04
C ASN A 478 5.62 -14.70 0.40
N MET A 479 6.34 -14.57 1.52
CA MET A 479 7.10 -15.69 2.09
C MET A 479 6.17 -16.77 2.61
N LEU A 480 5.08 -16.36 3.28
CA LEU A 480 4.03 -17.22 3.81
C LEU A 480 3.30 -18.00 2.70
N LEU A 481 2.98 -17.32 1.59
CA LEU A 481 2.43 -17.93 0.38
C LEU A 481 3.35 -19.02 -0.20
N VAL A 482 4.63 -18.71 -0.39
CA VAL A 482 5.59 -19.66 -0.96
C VAL A 482 5.79 -20.86 -0.03
N ASP A 483 5.80 -20.68 1.29
CA ASP A 483 5.94 -21.81 2.20
C ASP A 483 4.67 -22.68 2.28
N TYR A 484 3.48 -22.05 2.28
CA TYR A 484 2.19 -22.73 2.12
C TYR A 484 2.16 -23.62 0.87
N GLU A 485 2.63 -23.09 -0.26
CA GLU A 485 2.75 -23.84 -1.50
C GLU A 485 3.72 -25.02 -1.44
N ASN A 486 4.72 -24.95 -0.56
CA ASN A 486 5.70 -26.02 -0.39
C ASN A 486 5.22 -27.16 0.52
N ILE A 487 4.08 -27.01 1.21
CA ILE A 487 3.43 -28.10 1.97
C ILE A 487 3.09 -29.28 1.04
N LYS A 488 2.54 -29.00 -0.14
CA LYS A 488 2.15 -30.03 -1.14
C LYS A 488 3.31 -30.94 -1.60
N ASN A 489 4.54 -30.47 -1.42
CA ASN A 489 5.78 -31.13 -1.82
C ASN A 489 6.59 -31.67 -0.62
N ASN A 490 6.07 -31.58 0.60
CA ASN A 490 6.80 -31.80 1.86
C ASN A 490 8.12 -31.00 1.97
N LYS A 491 8.05 -29.71 1.62
CA LYS A 491 9.19 -28.77 1.66
C LYS A 491 8.90 -27.52 2.50
N SER A 492 7.75 -27.48 3.17
CA SER A 492 7.39 -26.37 4.05
C SER A 492 8.29 -26.35 5.29
N ILE A 493 8.87 -25.18 5.53
CA ILE A 493 9.66 -24.87 6.70
C ILE A 493 8.74 -24.42 7.84
N LEU A 494 7.70 -23.64 7.52
CA LEU A 494 6.86 -22.98 8.52
C LEU A 494 5.77 -23.88 9.10
N PHE A 495 5.35 -24.90 8.35
CA PHE A 495 4.26 -25.82 8.65
C PHE A 495 4.68 -27.29 8.54
N ASP A 496 3.89 -28.20 9.10
CA ASP A 496 3.99 -29.64 8.82
C ASP A 496 3.20 -30.04 7.55
N GLU A 497 3.32 -31.31 7.15
CA GLU A 497 2.61 -31.89 6.01
C GLU A 497 1.07 -31.79 6.13
N GLN A 498 0.56 -31.67 7.35
CA GLN A 498 -0.87 -31.57 7.68
C GLN A 498 -1.33 -30.10 7.79
N GLY A 499 -0.45 -29.13 7.56
CA GLY A 499 -0.78 -27.70 7.70
C GLY A 499 -1.05 -27.29 9.15
N ASN A 500 -0.28 -27.80 10.11
CA ASN A 500 -0.15 -27.24 11.46
C ASN A 500 1.13 -26.40 11.58
N SER A 501 1.15 -25.46 12.53
CA SER A 501 2.31 -24.59 12.73
C SER A 501 3.52 -25.33 13.29
N LYS A 502 4.70 -25.14 12.66
CA LYS A 502 6.02 -25.34 13.29
C LYS A 502 6.61 -24.03 13.83
N THR A 503 5.88 -22.93 13.69
CA THR A 503 6.42 -21.55 13.72
C THR A 503 5.67 -20.66 14.69
N GLN A 504 6.37 -19.72 15.34
CA GLN A 504 5.75 -18.62 16.07
C GLN A 504 6.35 -17.27 15.65
N LEU A 505 5.48 -16.26 15.51
CA LEU A 505 5.90 -14.86 15.37
C LEU A 505 6.14 -14.23 16.76
N TYR A 506 7.11 -13.32 16.83
CA TYR A 506 7.34 -12.46 17.99
C TYR A 506 7.87 -11.09 17.55
N GLY A 507 7.81 -10.10 18.44
CA GLY A 507 8.37 -8.78 18.16
C GLY A 507 7.95 -7.70 19.15
N ILE A 508 8.44 -6.49 18.94
CA ILE A 508 8.25 -5.34 19.85
C ILE A 508 7.25 -4.29 19.32
N GLN A 509 6.59 -4.58 18.19
CA GLN A 509 5.58 -3.70 17.59
C GLN A 509 4.36 -4.51 17.14
N GLY A 510 3.36 -4.65 18.02
CA GLY A 510 2.09 -5.30 17.68
C GLY A 510 1.23 -4.54 16.64
N THR A 511 1.49 -3.25 16.40
CA THR A 511 0.74 -2.40 15.45
C THR A 511 1.05 -2.67 13.97
N THR A 512 1.84 -3.69 13.65
CA THR A 512 2.16 -4.04 12.26
C THR A 512 1.01 -4.78 11.55
N THR A 513 0.69 -4.35 10.32
CA THR A 513 -0.26 -5.06 9.43
C THR A 513 0.07 -6.54 9.29
N VAL A 514 1.34 -6.93 9.41
CA VAL A 514 1.82 -8.33 9.37
C VAL A 514 1.01 -9.27 10.29
N LEU A 515 0.61 -8.82 11.50
CA LEU A 515 -0.16 -9.70 12.39
C LEU A 515 -1.54 -9.97 11.81
N LEU A 516 -2.23 -8.90 11.38
CA LEU A 516 -3.54 -8.98 10.76
C LEU A 516 -3.51 -9.79 9.46
N SER A 517 -2.56 -9.52 8.55
CA SER A 517 -2.45 -10.24 7.28
C SER A 517 -2.08 -11.72 7.48
N THR A 518 -1.23 -12.05 8.46
CA THR A 518 -0.93 -13.46 8.80
C THR A 518 -2.17 -14.16 9.36
N MET A 519 -2.87 -13.56 10.33
CA MET A 519 -4.08 -14.14 10.91
C MET A 519 -5.17 -14.36 9.84
N THR A 520 -5.36 -13.39 8.94
CA THR A 520 -6.27 -13.49 7.80
C THR A 520 -5.85 -14.61 6.84
N PHE A 521 -4.59 -14.64 6.39
CA PHE A 521 -4.09 -15.69 5.50
C PHE A 521 -4.27 -17.10 6.08
N LEU A 522 -4.03 -17.29 7.39
CA LEU A 522 -4.19 -18.58 8.06
C LEU A 522 -5.66 -19.04 8.11
N ARG A 523 -6.59 -18.12 8.36
CA ARG A 523 -8.04 -18.41 8.29
C ARG A 523 -8.47 -18.74 6.86
N GLU A 524 -7.98 -18.01 5.88
CA GLU A 524 -8.41 -18.15 4.48
C GLU A 524 -7.80 -19.38 3.79
N SER A 525 -6.49 -19.58 3.90
CA SER A 525 -5.77 -20.62 3.15
C SER A 525 -5.74 -21.99 3.83
N PHE A 526 -6.03 -22.06 5.14
CA PHE A 526 -6.09 -23.31 5.90
C PHE A 526 -7.41 -23.56 6.66
N ASN A 527 -8.36 -22.62 6.64
CA ASN A 527 -9.58 -22.69 7.47
C ASN A 527 -9.29 -22.88 8.97
N TRP A 528 -8.22 -22.27 9.48
CA TRP A 528 -7.90 -22.30 10.92
C TRP A 528 -8.86 -21.40 11.71
N ASP A 529 -9.31 -21.86 12.87
CA ASP A 529 -10.03 -21.04 13.85
C ASP A 529 -9.09 -20.09 14.63
N ASN A 530 -9.69 -19.23 15.46
CA ASN A 530 -8.96 -18.24 16.25
C ASN A 530 -8.00 -18.84 17.29
N ASP A 531 -8.22 -20.06 17.77
CA ASP A 531 -7.36 -20.70 18.76
C ASP A 531 -6.17 -21.40 18.08
N LYS A 532 -6.37 -22.02 16.92
CA LYS A 532 -5.27 -22.55 16.09
C LYS A 532 -4.39 -21.44 15.50
N VAL A 533 -4.98 -20.29 15.13
CA VAL A 533 -4.21 -19.09 14.71
C VAL A 533 -3.23 -18.61 15.79
N LYS A 534 -3.59 -18.71 17.08
CA LYS A 534 -2.68 -18.36 18.19
C LYS A 534 -1.42 -19.24 18.27
N TRP A 535 -1.41 -20.42 17.66
CA TRP A 535 -0.21 -21.27 17.61
C TRP A 535 0.87 -20.72 16.67
N PHE A 536 0.51 -19.81 15.76
CA PHE A 536 1.44 -19.10 14.86
C PHE A 536 1.61 -17.63 15.29
N VAL A 537 0.52 -16.97 15.70
CA VAL A 537 0.52 -15.57 16.13
C VAL A 537 0.00 -15.44 17.57
N ASP A 538 0.82 -15.81 18.54
CA ASP A 538 0.58 -15.49 19.95
C ASP A 538 0.92 -14.02 20.20
N ILE A 539 -0.11 -13.19 20.44
CA ILE A 539 0.09 -11.77 20.74
C ILE A 539 0.75 -11.51 22.10
N GLN A 540 0.84 -12.50 23.00
CA GLN A 540 1.64 -12.36 24.23
C GLN A 540 3.15 -12.38 23.95
N ASN A 541 3.58 -12.77 22.74
CA ASN A 541 4.94 -12.60 22.24
C ASN A 541 5.17 -11.22 21.60
N PHE A 542 4.20 -10.32 21.74
CA PHE A 542 4.26 -8.91 21.35
C PHE A 542 3.91 -7.99 22.55
N PRO A 543 4.73 -8.02 23.63
CA PRO A 543 4.53 -7.17 24.79
C PRO A 543 4.52 -5.68 24.45
N LEU A 544 3.75 -4.91 25.21
CA LEU A 544 3.70 -3.46 25.06
C LEU A 544 4.81 -2.82 25.90
N SER A 545 5.63 -2.00 25.26
CA SER A 545 6.77 -1.32 25.87
C SER A 545 6.39 -0.48 27.10
N ASN A 546 7.29 -0.46 28.08
CA ASN A 546 7.21 0.39 29.26
C ASN A 546 8.10 1.65 29.16
N THR A 547 8.82 1.85 28.06
CA THR A 547 9.81 2.94 27.92
C THR A 547 9.67 3.77 26.63
N PHE A 548 9.15 3.20 25.54
CA PHE A 548 8.97 3.90 24.25
C PHE A 548 7.56 3.77 23.68
N ASN A 549 7.20 4.59 22.68
CA ASN A 549 5.91 4.47 21.99
C ASN A 549 6.00 3.53 20.76
N ILE A 550 5.06 2.58 20.65
CA ILE A 550 5.05 1.53 19.61
C ILE A 550 4.53 1.99 18.23
N VAL A 551 4.26 3.28 18.03
CA VAL A 551 3.83 3.86 16.74
C VAL A 551 4.64 5.10 16.40
N LYS A 552 4.81 6.00 17.37
CA LYS A 552 5.49 7.28 17.24
C LYS A 552 6.94 7.13 17.68
N ARG A 553 7.86 7.47 16.79
CA ARG A 553 9.30 7.48 17.10
C ARG A 553 9.61 8.58 18.12
N ASP A 554 10.74 8.42 18.78
CA ASP A 554 11.40 9.51 19.53
C ASP A 554 10.62 9.98 20.79
N ILE A 555 9.68 9.16 21.29
CA ILE A 555 8.95 9.37 22.55
C ILE A 555 9.53 8.45 23.64
N HIS A 556 10.08 9.06 24.68
CA HIS A 556 10.52 8.38 25.92
C HIS A 556 9.48 8.58 27.03
N TYR A 557 9.03 7.48 27.63
CA TYR A 557 8.25 7.48 28.87
C TYR A 557 9.14 7.18 30.07
N LYS A 558 9.23 8.10 31.03
CA LYS A 558 9.93 7.90 32.31
C LYS A 558 9.14 7.08 33.34
N ASP A 559 7.89 6.75 33.01
CA ASP A 559 6.89 6.16 33.89
C ASP A 559 6.32 4.92 33.18
N PRO A 560 6.70 3.71 33.64
CA PRO A 560 6.30 2.44 33.03
C PRO A 560 4.79 2.25 32.87
N ASP A 561 3.99 2.73 33.83
CA ASP A 561 2.54 2.55 33.81
C ASP A 561 1.89 3.47 32.77
N LYS A 562 2.39 4.71 32.65
CA LYS A 562 1.98 5.64 31.59
C LYS A 562 2.38 5.16 30.20
N ALA A 563 3.55 4.56 30.07
CA ALA A 563 4.00 3.97 28.81
C ALA A 563 3.08 2.82 28.36
N PHE A 564 2.78 1.89 29.27
CA PHE A 564 1.90 0.77 29.01
C PHE A 564 0.49 1.22 28.59
N GLU A 565 -0.15 2.11 29.36
CA GLU A 565 -1.49 2.59 29.02
C GLU A 565 -1.51 3.45 27.74
N ALA A 566 -0.45 4.23 27.45
CA ALA A 566 -0.34 4.94 26.17
C ALA A 566 -0.21 3.97 24.99
N ASN A 567 0.66 2.95 25.09
CA ASN A 567 0.84 1.93 24.06
C ASN A 567 -0.43 1.08 23.86
N LYS A 568 -1.10 0.69 24.94
CA LYS A 568 -2.39 0.00 24.94
C LYS A 568 -3.49 0.84 24.29
N GLN A 569 -3.47 2.15 24.46
CA GLN A 569 -4.36 3.05 23.74
C GLN A 569 -4.02 3.13 22.25
N GLU A 570 -2.74 3.11 21.85
CA GLU A 570 -2.37 3.00 20.43
C GLU A 570 -2.82 1.65 19.82
N MET A 571 -2.72 0.54 20.55
CA MET A 571 -3.26 -0.76 20.11
C MET A 571 -4.78 -0.70 19.90
N ARG A 572 -5.51 -0.11 20.86
CA ARG A 572 -6.95 0.15 20.72
C ARG A 572 -7.26 1.05 19.52
N ASN A 573 -6.45 2.08 19.29
CA ASN A 573 -6.62 3.02 18.18
C ASN A 573 -6.43 2.36 16.81
N VAL A 574 -5.49 1.41 16.69
CA VAL A 574 -5.18 0.71 15.42
C VAL A 574 -6.17 -0.41 15.13
N TYR A 575 -6.46 -1.26 16.11
CA TYR A 575 -7.28 -2.46 15.93
C TYR A 575 -8.72 -2.35 16.42
N TYR A 576 -9.22 -1.13 16.70
CA TYR A 576 -10.56 -0.92 17.28
C TYR A 576 -11.64 -1.77 16.60
N TYR A 577 -11.85 -1.58 15.30
CA TYR A 577 -12.92 -2.24 14.56
C TYR A 577 -12.68 -3.75 14.38
N PHE A 578 -11.44 -4.17 14.08
CA PHE A 578 -11.08 -5.59 13.98
C PHE A 578 -11.23 -6.37 15.30
N THR A 579 -11.09 -5.68 16.44
CA THR A 579 -11.33 -6.26 17.77
C THR A 579 -12.81 -6.56 17.99
N TYR A 580 -13.69 -5.64 17.59
CA TYR A 580 -15.14 -5.79 17.73
C TYR A 580 -15.70 -6.87 16.81
N SER A 581 -15.23 -6.94 15.56
CA SER A 581 -15.59 -8.00 14.62
C SER A 581 -14.95 -9.37 14.93
N LYS A 582 -14.12 -9.46 15.98
CA LYS A 582 -13.41 -10.67 16.46
C LYS A 582 -12.38 -11.25 15.47
N ASP A 583 -11.98 -10.47 14.47
CA ASP A 583 -10.91 -10.81 13.54
C ASP A 583 -9.51 -10.58 14.14
N PHE A 584 -9.42 -9.78 15.20
CA PHE A 584 -8.18 -9.48 15.90
C PHE A 584 -8.34 -9.63 17.43
N PRO A 585 -7.34 -10.15 18.17
CA PRO A 585 -7.39 -10.27 19.62
C PRO A 585 -7.67 -8.97 20.38
N THR A 586 -8.24 -9.12 21.59
CA THR A 586 -8.77 -7.99 22.36
C THR A 586 -7.68 -7.21 23.10
N SER A 587 -7.95 -5.95 23.43
CA SER A 587 -7.01 -5.12 24.20
C SER A 587 -6.72 -5.61 25.64
N LYS A 588 -7.33 -6.71 26.08
CA LYS A 588 -7.08 -7.40 27.36
C LYS A 588 -6.01 -8.49 27.24
N GLU A 589 -5.73 -8.97 26.04
CA GLU A 589 -4.77 -10.05 25.79
C GLU A 589 -3.33 -9.53 25.57
N TRP A 590 -3.16 -8.21 25.39
CA TRP A 590 -1.83 -7.58 25.40
C TRP A 590 -1.22 -7.57 26.80
N ILE A 591 0.05 -7.96 26.87
CA ILE A 591 0.83 -8.05 28.10
C ILE A 591 1.75 -6.83 28.28
N ASP A 592 1.92 -6.36 29.51
CA ASP A 592 2.91 -5.35 29.91
C ASP A 592 4.32 -5.96 29.83
N MET A 593 5.34 -5.21 29.37
CA MET A 593 6.69 -5.77 29.25
C MET A 593 7.22 -6.30 30.60
N ARG A 594 6.96 -5.64 31.73
CA ARG A 594 7.38 -6.14 33.06
C ARG A 594 6.70 -7.44 33.46
N GLU A 595 5.48 -7.71 32.99
CA GLU A 595 4.80 -9.00 33.20
C GLU A 595 5.29 -10.07 32.21
N PHE A 596 5.59 -9.69 30.97
CA PHE A 596 6.25 -10.57 30.00
C PHE A 596 7.61 -11.07 30.51
N LEU A 597 8.41 -10.18 31.11
CA LEU A 597 9.70 -10.50 31.72
C LEU A 597 9.59 -11.43 32.96
N LYS A 598 8.38 -11.66 33.49
CA LYS A 598 8.12 -12.65 34.56
C LYS A 598 7.57 -13.98 34.04
N ARG A 599 7.24 -14.11 32.75
CA ARG A 599 6.76 -15.37 32.17
C ARG A 599 7.79 -16.48 32.40
N THR A 600 7.27 -17.66 32.73
CA THR A 600 7.95 -18.95 32.63
C THR A 600 7.31 -19.76 31.50
N LYS A 601 8.02 -20.80 31.03
CA LYS A 601 7.55 -21.73 29.99
C LYS A 601 6.46 -22.67 30.51
#